data_AF-A7VCR5-F1
#
_entry.id   AF-A7VCR5-F1
#
_cell.length_a   1.000
_cell.length_b   1.000
_cell.length_c   1.000
_cell.angle_alpha   90.00
_cell.angle_beta   90.00
_cell.angle_gamma   90.00
#
_symmetry.space_group_name_H-M   'P 1'
#
loop_
_entity.id
_entity.type
_entity.pdbx_description
1 polymer ?
#
loop_
_entity_poly.entity_id
_entity_poly.type
_entity_poly.pdbx_seq_one_letter_code
_entity_poly.pdbx_strand_id
1 'polypeptide(L)'
;MKAKGCLSNLIEKTAGGKALKGTCGIRHTRWATHGEPSQINAYPHVSGNCTRSGSGAVESEVVGVHNSIVENYTKLKEKLLKHGYTFYSQTDTEVVVKLVDYYNKKYNLGVIGYGKRNTGTI
;
A
#
# COMPACT_ATOMS: atom_id res chain seq x y z
N MET A 1 0.33 10.84 -0.14
CA MET A 1 -0.86 11.64 -0.52
C MET A 1 -1.70 10.83 -1.51
N LYS A 2 -3.03 10.87 -1.43
CA LYS A 2 -3.95 10.12 -2.31
C LYS A 2 -5.17 10.97 -2.71
N ALA A 3 -5.78 10.65 -3.85
CA ALA A 3 -7.02 11.24 -4.35
C ALA A 3 -7.90 10.18 -5.01
N LYS A 4 -9.23 10.33 -4.92
CA LYS A 4 -10.21 9.52 -5.66
C LYS A 4 -10.48 10.15 -7.02
N GLY A 5 -10.77 9.33 -8.03
CA GLY A 5 -11.08 9.78 -9.39
C GLY A 5 -9.84 9.97 -10.25
N CYS A 6 -9.93 10.89 -11.22
CA CYS A 6 -8.90 11.12 -12.23
C CYS A 6 -7.58 11.61 -11.64
N LEU A 7 -6.48 11.35 -12.38
CA LEU A 7 -5.13 11.76 -12.01
C LEU A 7 -5.00 13.29 -11.84
N SER A 8 -5.79 14.07 -12.57
CA SER A 8 -5.88 15.53 -12.46
C SER A 8 -6.11 15.98 -11.00
N ASN A 9 -6.96 15.28 -10.26
CA ASN A 9 -7.27 15.59 -8.86
C ASN A 9 -6.03 15.45 -7.97
N LEU A 10 -5.15 14.48 -8.26
CA LEU A 10 -3.90 14.30 -7.52
C LEU A 10 -2.86 15.35 -7.92
N ILE A 11 -2.79 15.72 -9.20
CA ILE A 11 -1.88 16.76 -9.69
C ILE A 11 -2.19 18.10 -9.03
N GLU A 12 -3.47 18.49 -9.00
CA GLU A 12 -3.92 19.71 -8.34
C GLU A 12 -3.59 19.68 -6.84
N LYS A 13 -3.95 18.60 -6.16
CA LYS A 13 -3.71 18.43 -4.72
C LYS A 13 -2.21 18.45 -4.33
N THR A 14 -1.33 18.07 -5.25
CA THR A 14 0.12 18.07 -5.03
C THR A 14 0.83 19.33 -5.54
N ALA A 15 0.09 20.31 -6.09
CA ALA A 15 0.67 21.46 -6.80
C ALA A 15 1.68 21.03 -7.89
N GLY A 16 1.30 20.03 -8.69
CA GLY A 16 2.19 19.44 -9.69
C GLY A 16 3.41 18.72 -9.09
N GLY A 17 3.26 18.17 -7.88
CA GLY A 17 4.33 17.52 -7.13
C GLY A 17 5.13 18.44 -6.20
N LYS A 18 5.03 19.77 -6.35
CA LYS A 18 5.82 20.74 -5.56
C LYS A 18 5.48 20.73 -4.06
N ALA A 19 4.27 20.28 -3.70
CA ALA A 19 3.86 20.16 -2.30
C ALA A 19 4.43 18.92 -1.58
N LEU A 20 5.06 17.99 -2.32
CA LEU A 20 5.66 16.78 -1.76
C LEU A 20 7.17 17.00 -1.58
N LYS A 21 7.65 16.84 -0.35
CA LYS A 21 9.09 16.86 -0.04
C LYS A 21 9.66 15.46 -0.20
N GLY A 22 10.84 15.34 -0.82
CA GLY A 22 11.56 14.07 -1.00
C GLY A 22 12.22 13.97 -2.37
N THR A 23 13.17 13.05 -2.50
CA THR A 23 13.92 12.79 -3.75
C THR A 23 13.53 11.47 -4.42
N CYS A 24 12.70 10.66 -3.76
CA CYS A 24 12.20 9.37 -4.26
C CYS A 24 10.71 9.26 -3.94
N GLY A 25 9.94 8.63 -4.83
CA GLY A 25 8.51 8.43 -4.65
C GLY A 25 7.95 7.32 -5.51
N ILE A 26 6.83 6.74 -5.06
CA ILE A 26 6.08 5.70 -5.77
C ILE A 26 4.67 6.23 -6.01
N ARG A 27 4.12 5.98 -7.20
CA ARG A 27 2.75 6.36 -7.59
C ARG A 27 2.01 5.16 -8.16
N HIS A 28 0.67 5.17 -8.07
CA HIS A 28 -0.17 4.11 -8.61
C HIS A 28 -1.55 4.64 -9.01
N THR A 29 -2.07 4.12 -10.13
CA THR A 29 -3.47 4.27 -10.54
C THR A 29 -4.16 2.93 -10.31
N ARG A 30 -5.17 2.90 -9.43
CA ARG A 30 -5.80 1.66 -8.97
C ARG A 30 -7.12 1.40 -9.69
N TRP A 31 -7.27 0.22 -10.27
CA TRP A 31 -8.57 -0.36 -10.60
C TRP A 31 -9.06 -1.20 -9.40
N ALA A 32 -10.30 -1.01 -8.96
CA ALA A 32 -10.80 -1.69 -7.76
C ALA A 32 -11.19 -3.13 -8.06
N THR A 33 -10.53 -4.09 -7.40
CA THR A 33 -10.91 -5.51 -7.36
C THR A 33 -11.48 -5.86 -5.98
N HIS A 34 -10.67 -5.67 -4.93
CA HIS A 34 -11.06 -5.85 -3.53
C HIS A 34 -11.34 -4.51 -2.82
N GLY A 35 -12.55 -4.32 -2.30
CA GLY A 35 -12.94 -3.08 -1.61
C GLY A 35 -13.29 -1.93 -2.56
N GLU A 36 -14.22 -1.09 -2.12
CA GLU A 36 -14.79 -0.04 -2.96
C GLU A 36 -13.76 1.03 -3.38
N PRO A 37 -14.00 1.75 -4.50
CA PRO A 37 -13.21 2.91 -4.87
C PRO A 37 -13.28 4.02 -3.80
N SER A 38 -12.27 4.10 -2.96
CA SER A 38 -12.15 5.09 -1.89
C SER A 38 -10.70 5.57 -1.76
N GLN A 39 -10.52 6.73 -1.10
CA GLN A 39 -9.18 7.24 -0.81
C GLN A 39 -8.43 6.30 0.15
N ILE A 40 -9.15 5.61 1.05
CA ILE A 40 -8.59 4.64 2.01
C ILE A 40 -8.02 3.42 1.27
N ASN A 41 -8.75 2.88 0.30
CA ASN A 41 -8.36 1.71 -0.49
C ASN A 41 -7.40 2.06 -1.64
N ALA A 42 -7.13 3.34 -1.90
CA ALA A 42 -6.14 3.74 -2.90
C ALA A 42 -4.72 3.43 -2.43
N TYR A 43 -3.81 3.16 -3.36
CA TYR A 43 -2.39 2.93 -3.05
C TYR A 43 -1.62 4.26 -2.95
N PRO A 44 -0.44 4.29 -2.30
CA PRO A 44 0.27 3.19 -1.63
C PRO A 44 -0.31 2.79 -0.27
N HIS A 45 -0.13 1.53 0.11
CA HIS A 45 -0.34 1.07 1.49
C HIS A 45 0.97 1.11 2.27
N VAL A 46 0.84 1.18 3.59
CA VAL A 46 1.95 1.24 4.54
C VAL A 46 1.74 0.23 5.66
N SER A 47 2.82 -0.27 6.27
CA SER A 47 2.73 -1.34 7.28
C SER A 47 2.23 -0.87 8.64
N GLY A 48 2.51 0.39 8.99
CA GLY A 48 2.09 1.03 10.23
C GLY A 48 0.60 1.36 10.24
N ASN A 49 0.11 1.78 11.41
CA ASN A 49 -1.26 2.25 11.54
C ASN A 49 -1.35 3.66 10.95
N CYS A 50 -2.17 3.81 9.91
CA CYS A 50 -2.38 5.09 9.26
C CYS A 50 -3.83 5.51 9.36
N THR A 51 -4.08 6.54 10.15
CA THR A 51 -5.34 7.31 10.08
C THR A 51 -5.38 8.20 8.84
N ARG A 52 -4.22 8.46 8.20
CA ARG A 52 -4.08 9.30 7.01
C ARG A 52 -3.29 8.59 5.91
N SER A 53 -4.00 7.88 5.03
CA SER A 53 -3.60 7.38 3.70
C SER A 53 -2.20 7.78 3.15
N GLY A 54 -1.10 7.30 3.78
CA GLY A 54 0.27 7.58 3.36
C GLY A 54 0.59 9.07 3.12
N SER A 55 -0.03 9.98 3.87
CA SER A 55 0.28 11.42 3.84
C SER A 55 0.45 11.93 5.27
N GLY A 56 1.68 11.81 5.76
CA GLY A 56 2.11 12.18 7.11
C GLY A 56 3.50 11.59 7.38
N ALA A 57 4.07 11.85 8.56
CA ALA A 57 5.19 11.06 9.06
C ALA A 57 4.70 9.61 9.16
N VAL A 58 5.22 8.75 8.29
CA VAL A 58 4.85 7.35 8.27
C VAL A 58 5.80 6.66 9.25
N GLU A 59 5.30 6.30 10.44
CA GLU A 59 6.03 5.46 11.41
C GLU A 59 6.10 4.00 10.94
N SER A 60 6.42 3.77 9.67
CA SER A 60 6.43 2.42 9.12
C SER A 60 7.54 2.23 8.11
N GLU A 61 8.23 1.11 8.25
CA GLU A 61 9.40 0.76 7.45
C GLU A 61 9.04 0.28 6.04
N VAL A 62 7.76 -0.02 5.76
CA VAL A 62 7.34 -0.60 4.48
C VAL A 62 6.21 0.22 3.87
N VAL A 63 6.43 0.69 2.64
CA VAL A 63 5.44 1.34 1.77
C VAL A 63 5.35 0.53 0.49
N GLY A 64 4.15 0.15 0.07
CA GLY A 64 3.95 -0.73 -1.08
C GLY A 64 2.79 -0.35 -1.99
N VAL A 65 2.99 -0.62 -3.27
CA VAL A 65 1.97 -0.68 -4.31
C VAL A 65 2.00 -2.08 -4.90
N HIS A 66 0.87 -2.60 -5.37
CA HIS A 66 0.78 -3.95 -5.91
C HIS A 66 -0.11 -3.95 -7.14
N ASN A 67 0.29 -4.65 -8.20
CA ASN A 67 -0.51 -4.75 -9.41
C ASN A 67 -0.75 -6.22 -9.73
N SER A 68 -1.71 -6.82 -9.02
CA SER A 68 -2.28 -8.17 -9.20
C SER A 68 -3.35 -8.36 -8.11
N ILE A 69 -3.99 -9.53 -8.08
CA ILE A 69 -4.88 -9.96 -7.01
C ILE A 69 -4.13 -10.97 -6.13
N VAL A 70 -4.27 -10.87 -4.80
CA VAL A 70 -3.75 -11.89 -3.87
C VAL A 70 -4.90 -12.75 -3.38
N GLU A 71 -5.05 -13.93 -3.96
CA GLU A 71 -6.21 -14.81 -3.75
C GLU A 71 -6.32 -15.33 -2.30
N ASN A 72 -5.17 -15.55 -1.64
CA ASN A 72 -5.12 -16.09 -0.28
C ASN A 72 -5.03 -15.00 0.81
N TYR A 73 -5.39 -13.75 0.50
CA TYR A 73 -5.23 -12.62 1.43
C TYR A 73 -5.99 -12.80 2.75
N THR A 74 -7.17 -13.45 2.76
CA THR A 74 -7.94 -13.69 4.00
C THR A 74 -7.14 -14.52 5.01
N LYS A 75 -6.55 -15.63 4.56
CA LYS A 75 -5.72 -16.50 5.42
C LYS A 75 -4.48 -15.77 5.94
N LEU A 76 -3.86 -14.95 5.09
CA LEU A 76 -2.71 -14.13 5.47
C LEU A 76 -3.11 -13.04 6.47
N LYS A 77 -4.28 -12.42 6.29
CA LYS A 77 -4.82 -11.40 7.19
C LYS A 77 -5.10 -11.99 8.56
N GLU A 78 -5.75 -13.15 8.65
CA GLU A 78 -5.97 -13.86 9.92
C GLU A 78 -4.68 -14.19 10.64
N LYS A 79 -3.66 -14.66 9.92
CA LYS A 79 -2.33 -14.89 10.50
C LYS A 79 -1.77 -13.61 11.11
N LEU A 80 -1.84 -12.50 10.40
CA LEU A 80 -1.30 -11.21 10.86
C LEU A 80 -2.10 -10.63 12.04
N LEU A 81 -3.42 -10.76 12.04
CA LEU A 81 -4.27 -10.39 13.18
C LEU A 81 -3.85 -11.13 14.46
N LYS A 82 -3.55 -12.43 14.37
CA LYS A 82 -3.02 -13.23 15.50
C LYS A 82 -1.66 -12.75 15.99
N HIS A 83 -0.90 -12.01 15.18
CA HIS A 83 0.38 -11.42 15.53
C HIS A 83 0.25 -9.92 15.90
N GLY A 84 -0.96 -9.42 16.19
CA GLY A 84 -1.19 -8.07 16.70
C GLY A 84 -1.26 -6.98 15.65
N TYR A 85 -1.26 -7.32 14.35
CA TYR A 85 -1.48 -6.33 13.29
C TYR A 85 -2.95 -5.91 13.25
N THR A 86 -3.20 -4.63 12.96
CA THR A 86 -4.52 -4.12 12.60
C THR A 86 -4.57 -3.75 11.12
N PHE A 87 -5.78 -3.59 10.56
CA PHE A 87 -5.99 -3.28 9.15
C PHE A 87 -6.96 -2.11 9.01
N TYR A 88 -6.63 -1.14 8.15
CA TYR A 88 -7.45 0.05 7.91
C TYR A 88 -8.12 0.06 6.53
N SER A 89 -7.75 -0.87 5.65
CA SER A 89 -8.33 -1.02 4.32
C SER A 89 -8.95 -2.39 4.12
N GLN A 90 -9.74 -2.50 3.05
CA GLN A 90 -10.33 -3.75 2.59
C GLN A 90 -9.46 -4.46 1.55
N THR A 91 -8.29 -3.89 1.23
CA THR A 91 -7.46 -4.36 0.13
C THR A 91 -6.57 -5.52 0.57
N ASP A 92 -6.38 -6.45 -0.35
CA ASP A 92 -5.36 -7.49 -0.27
C ASP A 92 -3.93 -6.91 -0.23
N THR A 93 -3.71 -5.75 -0.84
CA THR A 93 -2.40 -5.09 -0.88
C THR A 93 -1.91 -4.64 0.49
N GLU A 94 -2.80 -4.18 1.37
CA GLU A 94 -2.41 -3.89 2.76
C GLU A 94 -1.92 -5.16 3.48
N VAL A 95 -2.53 -6.31 3.19
CA VAL A 95 -2.09 -7.61 3.73
C VAL A 95 -0.69 -7.95 3.27
N VAL A 96 -0.36 -7.72 1.99
CA VAL A 96 1.00 -7.92 1.47
C VAL A 96 2.00 -7.00 2.17
N VAL A 97 1.69 -5.70 2.28
CA VAL A 97 2.59 -4.72 2.90
C VAL A 97 2.88 -5.08 4.36
N LYS A 98 1.85 -5.46 5.13
CA LYS A 98 2.02 -5.91 6.52
C LYS A 98 2.71 -7.28 6.62
N LEU A 99 2.56 -8.15 5.63
CA LEU A 99 3.29 -9.42 5.57
C LEU A 99 4.79 -9.22 5.35
N VAL A 100 5.17 -8.29 4.47
CA VAL A 100 6.57 -7.90 4.27
C VAL A 100 7.16 -7.33 5.56
N ASP A 101 6.44 -6.42 6.23
CA ASP A 101 6.84 -5.87 7.53
C ASP A 101 7.01 -6.94 8.61
N TYR A 102 6.08 -7.90 8.70
CA TYR A 102 6.17 -9.03 9.62
C TYR A 102 7.46 -9.83 9.43
N TYR A 103 7.82 -10.14 8.18
CA TYR A 103 9.04 -10.90 7.91
C TYR A 103 10.31 -10.07 8.04
N ASN A 104 10.28 -8.79 7.66
CA ASN A 104 11.40 -7.87 7.88
C ASN A 104 11.74 -7.79 9.37
N LYS A 105 10.74 -7.62 10.25
CA LYS A 105 10.94 -7.59 11.70
C LYS A 105 11.36 -8.94 12.28
N LYS A 106 10.78 -10.05 11.79
CA LYS A 106 11.08 -11.39 12.29
C LYS A 106 12.51 -11.83 12.02
N TYR A 107 13.04 -11.47 10.85
CA TYR A 107 14.31 -12.00 10.36
C TYR A 107 15.38 -10.92 10.14
N ASN A 108 15.09 -9.67 10.50
CA ASN A 108 15.98 -8.52 10.35
C ASN A 108 16.53 -8.38 8.91
N LEU A 109 15.70 -8.70 7.91
CA LEU A 109 16.13 -9.00 6.53
C LEU A 109 16.63 -7.78 5.74
N GLY A 110 16.46 -6.56 6.25
CA GLY A 110 16.57 -5.37 5.41
C GLY A 110 15.55 -5.39 4.26
N VAL A 111 15.58 -4.38 3.39
CA VAL A 111 14.62 -4.28 2.27
C VAL A 111 14.91 -5.38 1.23
N ILE A 112 14.02 -6.38 1.12
CA ILE A 112 14.05 -7.38 0.05
C ILE A 112 13.06 -6.97 -1.04
N GLY A 113 13.56 -6.62 -2.23
CA GLY A 113 12.72 -6.39 -3.40
C GLY A 113 12.19 -7.71 -3.97
N TYR A 114 10.87 -7.94 -3.88
CA TYR A 114 10.22 -9.09 -4.52
C TYR A 114 9.45 -8.62 -5.75
N GLY A 115 10.04 -8.77 -6.94
CA GLY A 115 9.44 -8.41 -8.22
C GLY A 115 9.27 -9.63 -9.12
N LYS A 116 8.12 -10.30 -9.06
CA LYS A 116 7.70 -11.18 -10.15
C LYS A 116 6.83 -10.39 -11.12
N ARG A 117 7.34 -10.20 -12.34
CA ARG A 117 6.56 -9.67 -13.47
C ARG A 117 5.48 -10.70 -13.81
N ASN A 118 4.25 -10.47 -13.38
CA ASN A 118 3.10 -11.16 -13.95
C ASN A 118 2.68 -10.42 -15.21
N THR A 119 3.22 -10.83 -16.36
CA THR A 119 2.67 -10.46 -17.67
C THR A 119 1.44 -11.32 -17.93
N GLY A 120 0.33 -10.97 -17.28
CA GLY A 120 -1.00 -11.42 -17.69
C GLY A 120 -1.56 -10.38 -18.66
N THR A 121 -1.56 -10.71 -19.94
CA THR A 121 -2.22 -9.92 -21.00
C THR A 121 -3.72 -9.86 -20.70
N ILE A 122 -4.27 -8.65 -20.62
CA ILE A 122 -5.71 -8.39 -20.79
C ILE A 122 -6.03 -8.26 -22.28
#